data_AF-A0A7J6VX22-F1
#
_entry.id   AF-A0A7J6VX22-F1
#
_cell.length_a   1.000
_cell.length_b   1.000
_cell.length_c   1.000
_cell.angle_alpha   90.00
_cell.angle_beta   90.00
_cell.angle_gamma   90.00
#
_symmetry.space_group_name_H-M   'P 1'
#
loop_
_entity.id
_entity.type
_entity.pdbx_description
1 polymer ?
#
loop_
_entity_poly.entity_id
_entity_poly.type
_entity_poly.pdbx_seq_one_letter_code
_entity_poly.pdbx_strand_id
1 'polypeptide(L)'
;MPCSVDELRKLLSDKDAYNEFLLSLEQVKTQNNLRDELRKETLQLARENLEKESRMVELRNQCRIIRTTELAAAQEKLSELQRRKEETLNFYSASSHFQRLQDSMNKIEEESETLHKQLLDKEIDLTTFVQKHKKLRTTYHRQALIVLAAKTSSS
;
A
#
# COMPACT_ATOMS: atom_id res chain seq x y z
N MET A 1 27.63 58.57 -45.38
CA MET A 1 28.06 59.98 -45.35
C MET A 1 29.50 60.00 -44.89
N PRO A 2 30.48 60.49 -45.67
CA PRO A 2 31.86 60.55 -45.21
C PRO A 2 31.99 61.64 -44.14
N CYS A 3 32.47 61.27 -42.95
CA CYS A 3 32.72 62.20 -41.84
C CYS A 3 33.76 63.26 -42.22
N SER A 4 33.54 64.50 -41.78
CA SER A 4 34.51 65.58 -41.94
C SER A 4 35.77 65.33 -41.09
N VAL A 5 36.91 65.88 -41.52
CA VAL A 5 38.18 65.78 -40.79
C VAL A 5 38.07 66.34 -39.37
N ASP A 6 37.24 67.36 -39.17
CA ASP A 6 36.99 67.96 -37.85
C ASP A 6 36.16 67.04 -36.93
N GLU A 7 35.21 66.28 -37.51
CA GLU A 7 34.43 65.27 -36.78
C GLU A 7 35.32 64.11 -36.32
N LEU A 8 36.24 63.68 -37.18
CA LEU A 8 37.22 62.63 -36.83
C LEU A 8 38.19 63.09 -35.74
N ARG A 9 38.68 64.34 -35.77
CA ARG A 9 39.52 64.90 -34.70
C ARG A 9 38.76 65.00 -33.38
N LYS A 10 37.49 65.38 -33.43
CA LYS A 10 36.61 65.42 -32.26
C LYS A 10 36.40 64.02 -31.67
N LEU A 11 36.07 63.03 -32.49
CA LEU A 11 35.90 61.63 -32.06
C LEU A 11 37.19 61.03 -31.49
N LEU A 12 38.37 61.45 -31.96
CA LEU A 12 39.66 60.95 -31.47
C LEU A 12 40.07 61.59 -30.13
N SER A 13 39.64 62.82 -29.86
CA SER A 13 40.07 63.62 -28.71
C SER A 13 39.06 63.61 -27.55
N ASP A 14 37.78 63.36 -27.85
CA ASP A 14 36.67 63.36 -26.90
C ASP A 14 36.05 61.94 -26.80
N LYS A 15 36.26 61.32 -25.65
CA LYS A 15 35.80 59.96 -25.35
C LYS A 15 34.28 59.85 -25.30
N ASP A 16 33.60 60.89 -24.84
CA ASP A 16 32.13 60.86 -24.72
C ASP A 16 31.49 61.03 -26.09
N ALA A 17 32.03 61.91 -26.94
CA ALA A 17 31.62 62.02 -28.34
C ALA A 17 31.83 60.70 -29.12
N TYR A 18 32.92 59.98 -28.85
CA TYR A 18 33.16 58.65 -29.42
C TYR A 18 32.14 57.62 -28.95
N ASN A 19 31.84 57.58 -27.65
CA ASN A 19 30.87 56.64 -27.09
C ASN A 19 29.45 56.92 -27.62
N GLU A 20 29.06 58.19 -27.73
CA GLU A 20 27.78 58.58 -28.33
C GLU A 20 27.69 58.14 -29.80
N PHE A 21 28.74 58.36 -30.59
CA PHE A 21 28.78 57.89 -31.97
C PHE A 21 28.70 56.36 -32.04
N LEU A 22 29.45 55.64 -31.20
CA LEU A 22 29.44 54.18 -31.12
C LEU A 22 28.04 53.65 -30.78
N LEU A 23 27.36 54.25 -29.79
CA LEU A 23 25.98 53.89 -29.41
C LEU A 23 24.96 54.28 -30.48
N SER A 24 25.28 55.26 -31.34
CA SER A 24 24.43 55.65 -32.46
C SER A 24 24.48 54.66 -33.64
N LEU A 25 25.53 53.82 -33.74
CA LEU A 25 25.66 52.81 -34.79
C LEU A 25 24.56 51.75 -34.67
N GLU A 26 23.88 51.48 -35.79
CA GLU A 26 22.76 50.53 -35.84
C GLU A 26 23.15 49.11 -35.40
N GLN A 27 24.38 48.66 -35.69
CA GLN A 27 24.85 47.37 -35.22
C GLN A 27 24.94 47.31 -33.68
N VAL A 28 25.42 48.38 -33.05
CA VAL A 28 25.57 48.46 -31.59
C VAL A 28 24.20 48.57 -30.91
N LYS A 29 23.26 49.33 -31.48
CA LYS A 29 21.87 49.37 -30.99
C LYS A 29 21.21 48.00 -31.07
N THR A 30 21.33 47.32 -32.21
CA THR A 30 20.74 45.99 -32.42
C THR A 30 21.32 44.96 -31.44
N GLN A 31 22.64 44.97 -31.22
CA GLN A 31 23.30 44.10 -30.25
C GLN A 31 22.85 44.39 -28.81
N ASN A 32 22.77 45.66 -28.41
CA ASN A 32 22.32 46.05 -27.08
C ASN A 32 20.86 45.62 -26.84
N ASN A 33 19.98 45.85 -27.82
CA ASN A 33 18.58 45.43 -27.74
C ASN A 33 18.47 43.90 -27.60
N LEU A 34 19.22 43.14 -28.40
CA LEU A 34 19.24 41.68 -28.29
C LEU A 34 19.73 41.22 -26.90
N ARG A 35 20.80 41.83 -26.38
CA ARG A 35 21.31 41.54 -25.03
C ARG A 35 20.24 41.80 -23.97
N ASP A 36 19.52 42.91 -24.08
CA ASP A 36 18.53 43.32 -23.09
C ASP A 36 17.29 42.42 -23.13
N GLU A 37 16.83 42.00 -24.33
CA GLU A 37 15.78 40.99 -24.47
C GLU A 37 16.21 39.63 -23.93
N LEU A 38 17.41 39.15 -24.26
CA LEU A 38 17.95 37.89 -23.71
C LEU A 38 18.01 37.93 -22.18
N ARG A 39 18.43 39.06 -21.60
CA ARG A 39 18.47 39.24 -20.15
C ARG A 39 17.06 39.19 -19.54
N LYS A 40 16.08 39.81 -20.19
CA LYS A 40 14.69 39.83 -19.74
C LYS A 40 14.07 38.43 -19.81
N GLU A 41 14.25 37.72 -20.92
CA GLU A 41 13.77 36.34 -21.08
C GLU A 41 14.42 35.39 -20.07
N THR A 42 15.74 35.48 -19.90
CA THR A 42 16.46 34.65 -18.93
C THR A 42 15.94 34.87 -17.51
N LEU A 43 15.68 36.13 -17.14
CA LEU A 43 15.17 36.47 -15.82
C LEU A 43 13.73 35.98 -15.63
N GLN A 44 12.89 36.07 -16.66
CA GLN A 44 11.53 35.55 -16.64
C GLN A 44 11.53 34.02 -16.48
N LEU A 45 12.33 33.31 -17.27
CA LEU A 45 12.48 31.85 -17.18
C LEU A 45 12.99 31.41 -15.79
N ALA A 46 13.97 32.12 -15.23
CA ALA A 46 14.47 31.83 -13.90
C ALA A 46 13.38 31.95 -12.82
N ARG A 47 12.53 33.00 -12.90
CA ARG A 47 11.39 33.18 -11.99
C ARG A 47 10.38 32.05 -12.11
N GLU A 48 9.98 31.71 -13.34
CA GLU A 48 9.01 30.63 -13.58
C GLU A 48 9.55 29.26 -13.13
N ASN A 49 10.85 29.02 -13.33
CA ASN A 49 11.48 27.79 -12.89
C ASN A 49 11.51 27.68 -11.37
N LEU A 50 11.81 28.77 -10.66
CA LEU A 50 11.81 28.80 -9.21
C LEU A 50 10.41 28.55 -8.63
N GLU A 51 9.36 29.12 -9.25
CA GLU A 51 7.98 28.87 -8.86
C GLU A 51 7.58 27.39 -9.05
N LYS A 52 7.94 26.81 -10.20
CA LYS A 52 7.71 25.38 -10.48
C LYS A 52 8.44 24.49 -9.48
N GLU A 53 9.67 24.83 -9.12
CA GLU A 53 10.46 24.08 -8.13
C GLU A 53 9.77 24.06 -6.76
N SER A 54 9.27 25.21 -6.28
CA SER A 54 8.51 25.28 -5.03
C SER A 54 7.30 24.35 -5.06
N ARG A 55 6.51 24.40 -6.14
CA ARG A 55 5.32 23.56 -6.31
C ARG A 55 5.67 22.07 -6.40
N MET A 56 6.79 21.72 -7.03
CA MET A 56 7.26 20.33 -7.09
C MET A 56 7.63 19.78 -5.71
N VAL A 57 8.25 20.59 -4.85
CA VAL A 57 8.59 20.21 -3.48
C VAL A 57 7.33 19.96 -2.65
N GLU A 58 6.34 20.85 -2.75
CA GLU A 58 5.05 20.71 -2.07
C GLU A 58 4.32 19.41 -2.48
N LEU A 59 4.21 19.17 -3.79
CA LEU A 59 3.56 17.96 -4.31
C LEU A 59 4.29 16.69 -3.85
N ARG A 60 5.63 16.69 -3.87
CA ARG A 60 6.42 15.56 -3.34
C ARG A 60 6.14 15.32 -1.87
N ASN A 61 6.02 16.38 -1.06
CA ASN A 61 5.71 16.25 0.35
C ASN A 61 4.29 15.70 0.57
N GLN A 62 3.30 16.16 -0.20
CA GLN A 62 1.94 15.63 -0.16
C GLN A 62 1.90 14.14 -0.54
N CYS A 63 2.54 13.75 -1.64
CA CYS A 63 2.65 12.34 -2.03
C CYS A 63 3.33 11.50 -0.94
N ARG A 64 4.36 12.04 -0.30
CA ARG A 64 5.03 11.37 0.83
C ARG A 64 4.05 11.13 1.97
N ILE A 65 3.29 12.16 2.37
CA ILE A 65 2.29 12.07 3.44
C ILE A 65 1.28 10.98 3.10
N ILE A 66 0.59 11.07 1.95
CA ILE A 66 -0.41 10.11 1.49
C ILE A 66 0.14 8.68 1.51
N ARG A 67 1.39 8.50 1.03
CA ARG A 67 2.03 7.17 1.04
C ARG A 67 2.25 6.63 2.45
N THR A 68 2.66 7.49 3.39
CA THR A 68 2.99 7.08 4.75
C THR A 68 1.79 6.99 5.69
N THR A 69 0.71 7.69 5.40
CA THR A 69 -0.50 7.71 6.25
C THR A 69 -1.59 6.87 5.64
N GLU A 70 -2.15 7.32 4.51
CA GLU A 70 -3.33 6.73 3.90
C GLU A 70 -3.04 5.37 3.27
N LEU A 71 -1.99 5.28 2.45
CA LEU A 71 -1.65 4.03 1.77
C LEU A 71 -1.20 2.97 2.77
N ALA A 72 -0.33 3.33 3.71
CA ALA A 72 0.14 2.40 4.74
C ALA A 72 -1.02 1.87 5.60
N ALA A 73 -1.93 2.74 6.06
CA ALA A 73 -3.10 2.32 6.84
C ALA A 73 -4.06 1.44 6.03
N ALA A 74 -4.27 1.75 4.75
CA ALA A 74 -5.10 0.93 3.87
C ALA A 74 -4.49 -0.46 3.64
N GLN A 75 -3.16 -0.54 3.46
CA GLN A 75 -2.44 -1.80 3.33
C GLN A 75 -2.52 -2.64 4.59
N GLU A 76 -2.31 -2.05 5.77
CA GLU A 76 -2.45 -2.74 7.06
C GLU A 76 -3.85 -3.33 7.23
N LYS A 77 -4.90 -2.53 6.96
CA LYS A 77 -6.29 -2.98 7.02
C LYS A 77 -6.57 -4.12 6.03
N LEU A 78 -6.02 -4.04 4.82
CA LEU A 78 -6.16 -5.10 3.83
C LEU A 78 -5.51 -6.39 4.32
N SER A 79 -4.28 -6.33 4.84
CA SER A 79 -3.56 -7.49 5.38
C SER A 79 -4.32 -8.11 6.55
N GLU A 80 -4.90 -7.31 7.45
CA GLU A 80 -5.73 -7.81 8.54
C GLU A 80 -6.97 -8.55 8.02
N LEU A 81 -7.67 -7.98 7.04
CA LEU A 81 -8.85 -8.60 6.43
C LEU A 81 -8.51 -9.91 5.71
N GLN A 82 -7.37 -9.97 5.03
CA GLN A 82 -6.86 -11.19 4.39
C GLN A 82 -6.58 -12.27 5.43
N ARG A 83 -5.89 -11.93 6.53
CA ARG A 83 -5.65 -12.88 7.64
C ARG A 83 -6.96 -13.40 8.22
N ARG A 84 -7.93 -12.53 8.51
CA ARG A 84 -9.25 -12.94 9.04
C ARG A 84 -9.99 -13.85 8.06
N LYS A 85 -9.90 -13.56 6.75
CA LYS A 85 -10.47 -14.42 5.71
C LYS A 85 -9.83 -15.80 5.70
N GLU A 86 -8.51 -15.88 5.76
CA GLU A 86 -7.78 -17.16 5.80
C GLU A 86 -8.10 -17.96 7.05
N GLU A 87 -8.15 -17.33 8.22
CA GLU A 87 -8.57 -17.97 9.48
C GLU A 87 -9.99 -18.52 9.39
N THR A 88 -10.90 -17.74 8.81
CA THR A 88 -12.29 -18.15 8.58
C THR A 88 -12.33 -19.34 7.63
N LEU A 89 -11.64 -19.28 6.49
CA LEU A 89 -11.57 -20.38 5.53
C LEU A 89 -10.98 -21.65 6.15
N ASN A 90 -9.94 -21.52 6.96
CA ASN A 90 -9.34 -22.64 7.68
C ASN A 90 -10.33 -23.24 8.69
N PHE A 91 -11.03 -22.40 9.45
CA PHE A 91 -12.03 -22.84 10.43
C PHE A 91 -13.27 -23.50 9.79
N TYR A 92 -13.65 -23.08 8.60
CA TYR A 92 -14.78 -23.66 7.85
C TYR A 92 -14.33 -24.64 6.76
N SER A 93 -13.04 -24.99 6.73
CA SER A 93 -12.53 -25.99 5.78
C SER A 93 -13.13 -27.35 6.08
N ALA A 94 -13.37 -28.15 5.03
CA ALA A 94 -13.87 -29.51 5.19
C ALA A 94 -12.97 -30.31 6.13
N SER A 95 -11.65 -30.17 6.01
CA SER A 95 -10.66 -30.84 6.86
C SER A 95 -10.80 -30.47 8.35
N SER A 96 -10.99 -29.19 8.70
CA SER A 96 -11.16 -28.79 10.10
C SER A 96 -12.52 -29.22 10.67
N HIS A 97 -13.57 -29.26 9.84
CA HIS A 97 -14.84 -29.88 10.22
C HIS A 97 -14.69 -31.38 10.48
N PHE A 98 -13.98 -32.10 9.62
CA PHE A 98 -13.68 -33.52 9.80
C PHE A 98 -12.85 -33.78 11.06
N GLN A 99 -11.81 -32.99 11.30
CA GLN A 99 -10.96 -33.14 12.47
C GLN A 99 -11.78 -32.98 13.76
N ARG A 100 -12.58 -31.90 13.87
CA ARG A 100 -13.45 -31.70 15.04
C ARG A 100 -14.45 -32.83 15.25
N LEU A 101 -14.98 -33.39 14.17
CA LEU A 101 -15.90 -34.51 14.23
C LEU A 101 -15.19 -35.78 14.73
N GLN A 102 -13.97 -36.02 14.26
CA GLN A 102 -13.12 -37.13 14.73
C GLN A 102 -12.73 -36.95 16.21
N ASP A 103 -12.35 -35.75 16.63
CA ASP A 103 -12.00 -35.45 18.02
C ASP A 103 -13.21 -35.65 18.95
N SER A 104 -14.41 -35.24 18.51
CA SER A 104 -15.67 -35.51 19.23
C SER A 104 -15.93 -37.01 19.37
N MET A 105 -15.69 -37.79 18.31
CA MET A 105 -15.86 -39.24 18.36
C MET A 105 -14.89 -39.90 19.34
N ASN A 106 -13.62 -39.48 19.34
CA ASN A 106 -12.60 -39.98 20.28
C ASN A 106 -13.01 -39.68 21.73
N LYS A 107 -13.50 -38.46 21.99
CA LYS A 107 -13.99 -38.07 23.32
C LYS A 107 -15.17 -38.93 23.78
N ILE A 108 -16.10 -39.27 22.89
CA ILE A 108 -17.22 -40.16 23.24
C ILE A 108 -16.70 -41.56 23.61
N GLU A 109 -15.63 -42.03 22.97
CA GLU A 109 -14.99 -43.30 23.30
C GLU A 109 -14.37 -43.25 24.70
N GLU A 110 -13.59 -42.20 25.00
CA GLU A 110 -13.02 -41.96 26.34
C GLU A 110 -14.09 -41.87 27.44
N GLU A 111 -15.20 -41.17 27.16
CA GLU A 111 -16.35 -41.08 28.06
C GLU A 111 -17.03 -42.45 28.25
N SER A 112 -17.09 -43.27 27.19
CA SER A 112 -17.61 -44.63 27.27
C SER A 112 -16.72 -45.55 28.11
N GLU A 113 -15.41 -45.43 27.99
CA GLU A 113 -14.45 -46.18 28.81
C GLU A 113 -14.56 -45.78 30.29
N THR A 114 -14.67 -44.47 30.54
CA THR A 114 -14.86 -43.93 31.89
C THR A 114 -16.15 -44.47 32.49
N LEU A 115 -17.26 -44.43 31.73
CA LEU A 115 -18.54 -44.97 32.15
C LEU A 115 -18.46 -46.49 32.44
N HIS A 116 -17.66 -47.23 31.69
CA HIS A 116 -17.43 -48.65 31.94
C HIS A 116 -16.68 -48.89 33.25
N LYS A 117 -15.64 -48.10 33.55
CA LYS A 117 -14.92 -48.16 34.83
C LYS A 117 -15.85 -47.88 36.01
N GLN A 118 -16.70 -46.85 35.92
CA GLN A 118 -17.68 -46.54 36.97
C GLN A 118 -18.62 -47.69 37.29
N LEU A 119 -19.00 -48.50 36.30
CA LEU A 119 -19.81 -49.69 36.53
C LEU A 119 -19.02 -50.77 37.28
N LEU A 120 -17.76 -51.01 36.89
CA LEU A 120 -16.88 -52.00 37.53
C LEU A 120 -16.58 -51.63 38.99
N ASP A 121 -16.37 -50.33 39.24
CA ASP A 121 -16.14 -49.76 40.56
C ASP A 121 -17.43 -49.65 41.40
N LYS A 122 -18.57 -50.07 40.84
CA LYS A 122 -19.92 -50.03 41.45
C LYS A 122 -20.37 -48.61 41.84
N GLU A 123 -19.82 -47.58 41.22
CA GLU A 123 -20.24 -46.19 41.40
C GLU A 123 -21.61 -45.91 40.76
N ILE A 124 -21.97 -46.70 39.73
CA ILE A 124 -23.26 -46.65 39.05
C ILE A 124 -23.90 -48.03 38.97
N ASP A 125 -25.23 -48.08 38.94
CA ASP A 125 -25.98 -49.31 38.74
C ASP A 125 -26.07 -49.68 37.24
N LEU A 126 -26.40 -50.95 36.98
CA LEU A 126 -26.51 -51.48 35.62
C LEU A 126 -27.54 -50.70 34.78
N THR A 127 -28.65 -50.28 35.39
CA THR A 127 -29.70 -49.53 34.71
C THR A 127 -29.19 -48.18 34.21
N THR A 128 -28.50 -47.43 35.08
CA THR A 128 -27.91 -46.14 34.71
C THR A 128 -26.81 -46.32 33.67
N PHE A 129 -25.98 -47.35 33.79
CA PHE A 129 -24.96 -47.66 32.79
C PHE A 129 -25.58 -47.89 31.41
N VAL A 130 -26.55 -48.80 31.30
CA VAL A 130 -27.18 -49.14 30.02
C VAL A 130 -27.79 -47.91 29.36
N GLN A 131 -28.49 -47.08 30.13
CA GLN A 131 -29.09 -45.85 29.62
C GLN A 131 -28.03 -44.87 29.08
N LYS A 132 -26.99 -44.57 29.87
CA LYS A 132 -25.92 -43.64 29.48
C LYS A 132 -25.09 -44.18 28.31
N HIS A 133 -24.71 -45.45 28.35
CA HIS A 133 -23.89 -46.09 27.32
C HIS A 133 -24.65 -46.13 25.98
N LYS A 134 -25.94 -46.49 26.00
CA LYS A 134 -26.77 -46.44 24.78
C LYS A 134 -26.79 -45.06 24.15
N LYS A 135 -26.91 -43.99 24.96
CA LYS A 135 -26.89 -42.61 24.48
C LYS A 135 -25.55 -42.25 23.84
N LEU A 136 -24.43 -42.57 24.49
CA LEU A 136 -23.09 -42.33 23.96
C LEU A 136 -22.87 -43.05 22.62
N ARG A 137 -23.18 -44.35 22.55
CA ARG A 137 -23.03 -45.15 21.31
C ARG A 137 -23.93 -44.66 20.19
N THR A 138 -25.16 -44.26 20.49
CA THR A 138 -26.07 -43.68 19.48
C THR A 138 -25.47 -42.41 18.86
N THR A 139 -24.91 -41.52 19.68
CA THR A 139 -24.25 -40.31 19.19
C THR A 139 -23.00 -40.62 18.39
N TYR A 140 -22.13 -41.52 18.88
CA TYR A 140 -20.91 -41.94 18.17
C TYR A 140 -21.23 -42.50 16.78
N HIS A 141 -22.14 -43.46 16.69
CA HIS A 141 -22.49 -44.09 15.42
C HIS A 141 -23.14 -43.11 14.44
N ARG A 142 -23.97 -42.17 14.95
CA ARG A 142 -24.52 -41.10 14.12
C ARG A 142 -23.40 -40.23 13.52
N GLN A 143 -22.40 -39.85 14.31
CA GLN A 143 -21.24 -39.08 13.83
C GLN A 143 -20.39 -39.89 12.84
N ALA A 144 -20.15 -41.17 13.10
CA ALA A 144 -19.41 -42.06 12.22
C ALA A 144 -20.07 -42.19 10.83
N LEU A 145 -21.40 -42.29 10.78
CA LEU A 145 -22.15 -42.32 9.52
C LEU A 145 -22.02 -41.02 8.73
N ILE A 146 -22.04 -39.87 9.42
CA ILE A 146 -21.82 -38.56 8.78
C ILE A 146 -20.41 -38.48 8.18
N VAL A 147 -19.38 -38.91 8.92
CA VAL A 147 -17.99 -38.95 8.40
C VAL A 147 -17.90 -39.85 7.17
N LEU A 148 -18.50 -41.04 7.23
CA LEU A 148 -18.47 -42.00 6.14
C LEU A 148 -19.14 -41.43 4.89
N ALA A 149 -20.35 -40.90 5.03
CA ALA A 149 -21.10 -40.29 3.93
C ALA A 149 -20.31 -39.13 3.29
N ALA A 150 -19.73 -38.26 4.11
CA ALA A 150 -18.97 -37.12 3.63
C ALA A 150 -17.69 -37.54 2.87
N LYS A 151 -16.96 -38.57 3.35
CA LYS A 151 -15.81 -39.15 2.63
C LYS A 151 -16.20 -39.75 1.28
N THR A 152 -17.35 -40.43 1.22
CA THR A 152 -17.84 -41.01 -0.04
C THR A 152 -18.33 -39.98 -1.05
N SER A 153 -18.81 -38.82 -0.59
CA SER A 153 -19.25 -37.71 -1.47
C SER A 153 -18.12 -36.82 -1.99
N SER A 154 -16.94 -36.87 -1.36
CA SER A 154 -15.75 -36.13 -1.78
C SER A 154 -14.80 -36.95 -2.66
N SER A 155 -15.18 -38.19 -2.99
CA SER A 155 -14.44 -39.13 -3.86
C SER A 155 -14.93 -39.05 -5.30
#